data_AF-A0A257M2R1-F1
#
_entry.id   AF-A0A257M2R1-F1
#
_cell.length_a   1.000
_cell.length_b   1.000
_cell.length_c   1.000
_cell.angle_alpha   90.00
_cell.angle_beta   90.00
_cell.angle_gamma   90.00
#
_symmetry.space_group_name_H-M   'P 1'
#
loop_
_entity.id
_entity.type
_entity.pdbx_description
1 polymer ?
#
loop_
_entity_poly.entity_id
_entity_poly.type
_entity_poly.pdbx_seq_one_letter_code
_entity_poly.pdbx_strand_id
1 'polypeptide(L)'
;RFPVPLVVLLSTATLQAFPEAPAAAFRAQTLDAKLQIGYGLAIADVDGDGKPDILLCDAKETVWYRNPEWTKHRMTGALTKQDHVCLAACDLNQDQKAEVAVGAEWNPGDTNHSGAVFSLTAPEDRTKEWSAQAQHREPTVHRMQ
;
A
#
# COMPACT_ATOMS: atom_id res chain seq x y z
N ARG A 1 73.56 0.66 -19.31
CA ARG A 1 72.23 0.33 -18.75
C ARG A 1 71.57 1.67 -18.40
N PHE A 2 70.71 2.18 -19.28
CA PHE A 2 70.00 3.46 -19.10
C PHE A 2 68.59 3.18 -18.57
N PRO A 3 68.04 3.98 -17.63
CA PRO A 3 66.67 3.78 -17.18
C PRO A 3 65.72 4.41 -18.20
N VAL A 4 64.68 3.67 -18.59
CA VAL A 4 63.56 4.18 -19.39
C VAL A 4 62.62 4.92 -18.43
N PRO A 5 62.19 6.17 -18.72
CA PRO A 5 61.26 6.86 -17.85
C PRO A 5 59.84 6.33 -18.08
N LEU A 6 59.13 6.05 -16.98
CA LEU A 6 57.72 5.71 -16.96
C LEU A 6 56.91 6.98 -17.26
N VAL A 7 56.28 7.06 -18.42
CA VAL A 7 55.32 8.13 -18.77
C VAL A 7 53.96 7.74 -18.20
N VAL A 8 53.50 8.46 -17.18
CA VAL A 8 52.13 8.36 -16.66
C VAL A 8 51.25 9.30 -17.47
N LEU A 9 50.44 8.73 -18.37
CA LEU A 9 49.37 9.45 -19.06
C LEU A 9 48.22 9.65 -18.07
N LEU A 10 48.07 10.87 -17.53
CA LEU A 10 46.83 11.26 -16.84
C LEU A 10 45.74 11.48 -17.89
N SER A 11 44.80 10.55 -17.99
CA SER A 11 43.55 10.74 -18.70
C SER A 11 42.66 11.71 -17.92
N THR A 12 42.44 12.90 -18.47
CA THR A 12 41.42 13.83 -17.98
C THR A 12 40.05 13.27 -18.36
N ALA A 13 39.39 12.59 -17.43
CA ALA A 13 37.99 12.25 -17.58
C ALA A 13 37.16 13.55 -17.57
N THR A 14 36.56 13.88 -18.71
CA THR A 14 35.58 14.96 -18.79
C THR A 14 34.31 14.51 -18.07
N LEU A 15 33.99 15.16 -16.95
CA LEU A 15 32.68 15.05 -16.33
C LEU A 15 31.64 15.62 -17.32
N GLN A 16 30.93 14.74 -18.03
CA GLN A 16 29.73 15.12 -18.75
C GLN A 16 28.63 15.38 -17.73
N ALA A 17 28.15 16.62 -17.68
CA ALA A 17 26.93 16.94 -16.95
C ALA A 17 25.75 16.21 -17.61
N PHE A 18 25.00 15.43 -16.84
CA PHE A 18 23.74 14.89 -17.30
C PHE A 18 22.73 16.03 -17.44
N PRO A 19 21.92 16.06 -18.51
CA PRO A 19 20.84 17.04 -18.61
C PRO A 19 19.89 16.84 -17.42
N GLU A 20 19.43 17.96 -16.86
CA GLU A 20 18.42 17.96 -15.81
C GLU A 20 17.15 17.27 -16.34
N ALA A 21 16.65 16.28 -15.60
CA ALA A 21 15.43 15.59 -15.99
C ALA A 21 14.28 16.63 -16.04
N PRO A 22 13.40 16.58 -17.05
CA PRO A 22 12.25 17.46 -17.08
C PRO A 22 11.42 17.26 -15.83
N ALA A 23 10.85 18.35 -15.30
CA ALA A 23 9.94 18.28 -14.17
C ALA A 23 8.80 17.29 -14.46
N ALA A 24 8.47 16.45 -13.48
CA ALA A 24 7.37 15.51 -13.61
C ALA A 24 6.05 16.25 -13.87
N ALA A 25 5.33 15.85 -14.92
CA ALA A 25 3.99 16.34 -15.20
C ALA A 25 2.97 15.48 -14.46
N PHE A 26 2.08 16.11 -13.70
CA PHE A 26 1.04 15.42 -12.95
C PHE A 26 -0.33 15.72 -13.54
N ARG A 27 -1.18 14.68 -13.65
CA ARG A 27 -2.59 14.80 -13.99
C ARG A 27 -3.42 14.22 -12.85
N ALA A 28 -4.27 15.04 -12.24
CA ALA A 28 -5.22 14.54 -11.26
C ALA A 28 -6.27 13.62 -11.93
N GLN A 29 -6.60 12.51 -11.29
CA GLN A 29 -7.69 11.62 -11.67
C GLN A 29 -8.48 11.25 -10.42
N THR A 30 -9.77 11.55 -10.43
CA THR A 30 -10.69 11.12 -9.37
C THR A 30 -11.09 9.67 -9.64
N LEU A 31 -10.83 8.77 -8.68
CA LEU A 31 -11.22 7.36 -8.78
C LEU A 31 -12.63 7.13 -8.20
N ASP A 32 -12.92 7.73 -7.04
CA ASP A 32 -14.22 7.61 -6.39
C ASP A 32 -14.56 8.88 -5.61
N ALA A 33 -15.55 9.63 -6.10
CA ALA A 33 -16.03 10.85 -5.46
C ALA A 33 -17.07 10.60 -4.34
N LYS A 34 -17.44 9.34 -4.09
CA LYS A 34 -18.51 8.96 -3.14
C LYS A 34 -17.99 8.45 -1.79
N LEU A 35 -16.66 8.33 -1.65
CA LEU A 35 -16.02 7.98 -0.39
C LEU A 35 -16.48 8.91 0.73
N GLN A 36 -16.73 8.34 1.90
CA GLN A 36 -17.21 9.10 3.05
C GLN A 36 -16.05 9.67 3.87
N ILE A 37 -14.98 8.88 4.03
CA ILE A 37 -13.78 9.28 4.77
C ILE A 37 -12.53 9.04 3.93
N GLY A 38 -12.33 7.81 3.44
CA GLY A 38 -11.09 7.41 2.75
C GLY A 38 -9.81 7.70 3.54
N TYR A 39 -9.59 6.97 4.64
CA TYR A 39 -8.56 7.31 5.65
C TYR A 39 -7.25 6.53 5.48
N GLY A 40 -7.27 5.22 5.74
CA GLY A 40 -6.11 4.35 5.56
C GLY A 40 -5.94 3.95 4.10
N LEU A 41 -4.71 3.92 3.58
CA LEU A 41 -4.41 3.55 2.19
C LEU A 41 -3.18 2.63 2.13
N ALA A 42 -3.22 1.65 1.23
CA ALA A 42 -2.05 0.85 0.85
C ALA A 42 -1.99 0.65 -0.66
N ILE A 43 -0.80 0.29 -1.15
CA ILE A 43 -0.54 -0.07 -2.55
C ILE A 43 0.01 -1.49 -2.56
N ALA A 44 -0.64 -2.39 -3.29
CA ALA A 44 -0.19 -3.75 -3.47
C ALA A 44 -0.82 -4.37 -4.73
N ASP A 45 -0.26 -5.45 -5.25
CA ASP A 45 -0.87 -6.26 -6.30
C ASP A 45 -1.89 -7.21 -5.65
N VAL A 46 -3.18 -6.93 -5.81
CA VAL A 46 -4.22 -7.68 -5.10
C VAL A 46 -4.54 -8.98 -5.79
N ASP A 47 -4.46 -9.05 -7.12
CA ASP A 47 -4.91 -10.21 -7.89
C ASP A 47 -3.81 -10.98 -8.62
N GLY A 48 -2.57 -10.50 -8.57
CA GLY A 48 -1.38 -11.14 -9.12
C GLY A 48 -1.15 -10.83 -10.59
N ASP A 49 -1.71 -9.74 -11.12
CA ASP A 49 -1.52 -9.32 -12.51
C ASP A 49 -0.22 -8.51 -12.75
N GLY A 50 0.55 -8.29 -11.69
CA GLY A 50 1.81 -7.55 -11.68
C GLY A 50 1.64 -6.04 -11.65
N LYS A 51 0.42 -5.51 -11.47
CA LYS A 51 0.14 -4.08 -11.40
C LYS A 51 -0.17 -3.66 -9.97
N PRO A 52 0.34 -2.50 -9.52
CA PRO A 52 -0.03 -1.96 -8.22
C PRO A 52 -1.48 -1.46 -8.24
N ASP A 53 -2.29 -1.98 -7.32
CA ASP A 53 -3.63 -1.53 -7.02
C ASP A 53 -3.65 -0.55 -5.83
N ILE A 54 -4.78 0.13 -5.63
CA ILE A 54 -5.01 1.01 -4.47
C ILE A 54 -6.00 0.34 -3.54
N LEU A 55 -5.63 0.13 -2.28
CA LEU A 55 -6.51 -0.33 -1.22
C LEU A 55 -6.81 0.82 -0.26
N LEU A 56 -8.04 0.89 0.26
CA LEU A 56 -8.52 2.02 1.06
C LEU A 56 -9.50 1.58 2.15
N CYS A 57 -9.34 2.12 3.36
CA CYS A 57 -10.34 2.11 4.42
C CYS A 57 -11.29 3.30 4.24
N ASP A 58 -12.57 3.02 3.96
CA ASP A 58 -13.65 4.01 4.07
C ASP A 58 -14.38 3.86 5.41
N ALA A 59 -15.39 4.69 5.66
CA ALA A 59 -16.09 4.75 6.94
C ALA A 59 -16.65 3.41 7.45
N LYS A 60 -17.10 2.54 6.54
CA LYS A 60 -17.82 1.29 6.85
C LYS A 60 -17.44 0.13 5.93
N GLU A 61 -16.37 0.27 5.16
CA GLU A 61 -15.92 -0.75 4.23
C GLU A 61 -14.43 -0.60 3.96
N THR A 62 -13.77 -1.72 3.69
CA THR A 62 -12.44 -1.73 3.05
C THR A 62 -12.63 -2.09 1.58
N VAL A 63 -12.01 -1.32 0.69
CA VAL A 63 -12.17 -1.44 -0.77
C VAL A 63 -10.82 -1.45 -1.45
N TRP A 64 -10.78 -1.97 -2.67
CA TRP A 64 -9.63 -1.81 -3.56
C TRP A 64 -10.06 -1.36 -4.95
N TYR A 65 -9.16 -0.68 -5.65
CA TYR A 65 -9.34 -0.17 -6.99
C TYR A 65 -8.31 -0.84 -7.90
N ARG A 66 -8.81 -1.69 -8.81
CA ARG A 66 -7.98 -2.49 -9.70
C ARG A 66 -7.37 -1.66 -10.82
N ASN A 67 -6.06 -1.71 -10.99
CA ASN A 67 -5.33 -1.09 -12.10
C ASN A 67 -5.54 -1.88 -13.42
N PRO A 68 -5.65 -1.24 -14.60
CA PRO A 68 -5.64 0.20 -14.87
C PRO A 68 -7.01 0.88 -14.95
N GLU A 69 -8.11 0.13 -14.95
CA GLU A 69 -9.45 0.71 -15.09
C GLU A 69 -9.93 1.43 -13.81
N TRP A 70 -9.24 1.21 -12.69
CA TRP A 70 -9.60 1.68 -11.35
C TRP A 70 -10.99 1.21 -10.92
N THR A 71 -11.34 -0.03 -11.29
CA THR A 71 -12.63 -0.62 -10.92
C THR A 71 -12.66 -0.89 -9.42
N LYS A 72 -13.68 -0.35 -8.73
CA LYS A 72 -13.87 -0.53 -7.29
C LYS A 72 -14.39 -1.94 -6.97
N HIS A 73 -13.74 -2.59 -6.02
CA HIS A 73 -14.16 -3.87 -5.43
C HIS A 73 -14.20 -3.74 -3.91
N ARG A 74 -15.28 -4.23 -3.28
CA ARG A 74 -15.40 -4.24 -1.83
C ARG A 74 -14.72 -5.49 -1.27
N MET A 75 -13.72 -5.30 -0.40
CA MET A 75 -13.12 -6.40 0.35
C MET A 75 -13.98 -6.78 1.54
N THR A 76 -14.45 -5.81 2.32
CA THR A 76 -15.27 -6.07 3.51
C THR A 76 -16.29 -4.96 3.74
N GLY A 77 -17.42 -5.28 4.36
CA GLY A 77 -18.27 -4.30 5.02
C GLY A 77 -17.73 -3.86 6.39
N ALA A 78 -18.62 -3.39 7.26
CA ALA A 78 -18.23 -2.94 8.59
C ALA A 78 -17.78 -4.15 9.44
N LEU A 79 -16.58 -4.04 10.03
CA LEU A 79 -16.00 -5.08 10.89
C LEU A 79 -16.24 -4.80 12.38
N THR A 80 -16.49 -3.54 12.74
CA THR A 80 -16.86 -3.11 14.09
C THR A 80 -18.00 -2.09 14.01
N LYS A 81 -18.47 -1.62 15.17
CA LYS A 81 -19.42 -0.48 15.21
C LYS A 81 -18.76 0.85 14.83
N GLN A 82 -17.45 0.95 15.04
CA GLN A 82 -16.63 2.12 14.72
C GLN A 82 -15.94 1.91 13.36
N ASP A 83 -15.33 2.96 12.85
CA ASP A 83 -14.70 3.03 11.54
C ASP A 83 -13.40 2.20 11.43
N HIS A 84 -13.03 1.92 10.19
CA HIS A 84 -11.72 1.40 9.82
C HIS A 84 -10.72 2.56 9.75
N VAL A 85 -9.50 2.35 10.24
CA VAL A 85 -8.50 3.43 10.46
C VAL A 85 -7.17 3.18 9.79
N CYS A 86 -6.78 1.93 9.58
CA CYS A 86 -5.57 1.62 8.82
C CYS A 86 -5.68 0.26 8.17
N LEU A 87 -4.86 0.04 7.14
CA LEU A 87 -4.70 -1.25 6.50
C LEU A 87 -3.25 -1.45 6.07
N ALA A 88 -2.82 -2.69 5.98
CA ALA A 88 -1.54 -3.12 5.42
C ALA A 88 -1.82 -4.19 4.37
N ALA A 89 -1.03 -4.19 3.30
CA ALA A 89 -1.16 -5.14 2.22
C ALA A 89 0.22 -5.53 1.69
N CYS A 90 0.52 -6.83 1.68
CA CYS A 90 1.75 -7.39 1.12
C CYS A 90 1.57 -8.87 0.79
N ASP A 91 2.36 -9.37 -0.16
CA ASP A 91 2.44 -10.81 -0.44
C ASP A 91 3.22 -11.50 0.68
N LEU A 92 2.49 -12.23 1.53
CA LEU A 92 3.04 -12.92 2.70
C LEU A 92 3.37 -14.38 2.39
N ASN A 93 2.66 -15.00 1.45
CA ASN A 93 2.76 -16.42 1.15
C ASN A 93 3.56 -16.73 -0.12
N GLN A 94 4.07 -15.70 -0.80
CA GLN A 94 4.84 -15.77 -2.04
C GLN A 94 4.04 -16.29 -3.25
N ASP A 95 2.72 -16.08 -3.27
CA ASP A 95 1.84 -16.42 -4.40
C ASP A 95 1.65 -15.27 -5.41
N GLN A 96 2.39 -14.16 -5.21
CA GLN A 96 2.33 -12.92 -5.99
C GLN A 96 1.05 -12.12 -5.80
N LYS A 97 0.24 -12.41 -4.78
CA LYS A 97 -0.98 -11.67 -4.46
C LYS A 97 -0.92 -11.16 -3.03
N ALA A 98 -1.47 -9.98 -2.80
CA ALA A 98 -1.40 -9.37 -1.48
C ALA A 98 -2.36 -10.02 -0.47
N GLU A 99 -1.87 -10.36 0.71
CA GLU A 99 -2.71 -10.51 1.91
C GLU A 99 -3.00 -9.14 2.52
N VAL A 100 -4.08 -9.02 3.28
CA VAL A 100 -4.52 -7.74 3.84
C VAL A 100 -4.83 -7.87 5.33
N ALA A 101 -4.40 -6.89 6.11
CA ALA A 101 -4.84 -6.67 7.49
C ALA A 101 -5.53 -5.32 7.62
N VAL A 102 -6.50 -5.22 8.53
CA VAL A 102 -7.29 -4.00 8.78
C VAL A 102 -7.30 -3.69 10.27
N GLY A 103 -7.05 -2.42 10.60
CA GLY A 103 -7.19 -1.85 11.92
C GLY A 103 -8.47 -1.02 11.98
N ALA A 104 -9.22 -1.15 13.07
CA ALA A 104 -10.49 -0.48 13.29
C ALA A 104 -10.65 -0.07 14.76
N GLU A 105 -11.69 0.70 15.06
CA GLU A 105 -12.07 1.03 16.44
C GLU A 105 -10.99 1.79 17.22
N TRP A 106 -10.21 2.64 16.53
CA TRP A 106 -9.22 3.47 17.21
C TRP A 106 -9.91 4.60 17.96
N ASN A 107 -9.58 4.70 19.25
CA ASN A 107 -10.03 5.78 20.11
C ASN A 107 -8.83 6.30 20.92
N PRO A 108 -8.32 7.52 20.66
CA PRO A 108 -7.16 8.03 21.39
C PRO A 108 -7.40 8.23 22.89
N GLY A 109 -8.67 8.26 23.34
CA GLY A 109 -9.03 8.37 24.75
C GLY A 109 -9.17 7.03 25.49
N ASP A 110 -9.13 5.90 24.78
CA ASP A 110 -9.17 4.56 25.37
C ASP A 110 -7.87 3.83 25.05
N THR A 111 -6.99 3.69 26.02
CA THR A 111 -5.70 2.99 25.84
C THR A 111 -5.75 1.54 26.27
N ASN A 112 -6.93 0.99 26.57
CA ASN A 112 -7.07 -0.36 27.14
C ASN A 112 -8.00 -1.25 26.32
N HIS A 113 -9.05 -0.70 25.69
CA HIS A 113 -10.10 -1.49 25.04
C HIS A 113 -10.47 -1.04 23.62
N SER A 114 -9.74 -0.12 23.01
CA SER A 114 -9.88 0.22 21.59
C SER A 114 -9.11 -0.76 20.70
N GLY A 115 -9.08 -0.48 19.40
CA GLY A 115 -8.07 -0.99 18.50
C GLY A 115 -8.25 -2.45 18.10
N ALA A 116 -9.29 -2.71 17.31
CA ALA A 116 -9.52 -4.00 16.71
C ALA A 116 -8.57 -4.23 15.52
N VAL A 117 -8.00 -5.43 15.44
CA VAL A 117 -7.14 -5.85 14.33
C VAL A 117 -7.78 -7.07 13.67
N PHE A 118 -7.78 -7.09 12.34
CA PHE A 118 -8.31 -8.19 11.54
C PHE A 118 -7.30 -8.61 10.48
N SER A 119 -7.17 -9.91 10.25
CA SER A 119 -6.61 -10.44 9.00
C SER A 119 -7.74 -10.74 8.03
N LEU A 120 -7.55 -10.48 6.75
CA LEU A 120 -8.51 -10.78 5.70
C LEU A 120 -8.03 -11.98 4.87
N THR A 121 -8.90 -12.97 4.75
CA THR A 121 -8.70 -14.13 3.88
C THR A 121 -9.39 -13.89 2.54
N ALA A 122 -8.58 -13.86 1.48
CA ALA A 122 -9.05 -13.66 0.13
C ALA A 122 -9.80 -14.90 -0.42
N PRO A 123 -10.94 -14.72 -1.12
CA PRO A 123 -11.52 -15.77 -1.94
C PRO A 123 -10.68 -16.01 -3.21
N GLU A 124 -10.96 -17.11 -3.92
CA GLU A 124 -10.33 -17.39 -5.23
C GLU A 124 -10.59 -16.25 -6.24
N ASP A 125 -11.86 -15.82 -6.35
CA ASP A 125 -12.24 -14.59 -7.05
C ASP A 125 -12.14 -13.40 -6.10
N ARG A 126 -10.97 -12.75 -6.07
CA ARG A 126 -10.65 -11.61 -5.19
C ARG A 126 -11.50 -10.34 -5.41
N THR A 127 -12.36 -10.33 -6.44
CA THR A 127 -13.38 -9.27 -6.63
C THR A 127 -14.60 -9.44 -5.72
N LYS A 128 -14.74 -10.61 -5.08
CA LYS A 128 -15.77 -10.91 -4.08
C LYS A 128 -15.34 -10.46 -2.68
N GLU A 129 -16.27 -10.56 -1.74
CA GLU A 129 -16.05 -10.20 -0.33
C GLU A 129 -15.10 -11.19 0.36
N TRP A 130 -14.19 -10.65 1.16
CA TRP A 130 -13.14 -11.36 1.89
C TRP A 130 -13.64 -11.71 3.29
N SER A 131 -13.16 -12.83 3.81
CA SER A 131 -13.50 -13.24 5.18
C SER A 131 -12.57 -12.58 6.18
N ALA A 132 -13.11 -11.90 7.19
CA ALA A 132 -12.31 -11.27 8.23
C ALA A 132 -12.17 -12.18 9.47
N GLN A 133 -10.96 -12.34 9.96
CA GLN A 133 -10.67 -13.00 11.23
C GLN A 133 -10.12 -11.99 12.23
N ALA A 134 -10.77 -11.88 13.38
CA ALA A 134 -10.30 -11.02 14.47
C ALA A 134 -8.98 -11.54 15.05
N GLN A 135 -8.06 -10.62 15.31
CA GLN A 135 -6.75 -10.86 15.89
C GLN A 135 -6.65 -10.27 17.30
N HIS A 136 -5.45 -10.33 17.90
CA HIS A 136 -5.18 -9.59 19.13
C HIS A 136 -5.52 -8.11 18.96
N ARG A 137 -6.22 -7.54 19.95
CA ARG A 137 -6.53 -6.11 19.95
C ARG A 137 -5.28 -5.36 20.37
N GLU A 138 -4.95 -4.33 19.60
CA GLU A 138 -3.86 -3.42 19.89
C GLU A 138 -4.50 -2.06 20.13
N PRO A 139 -4.71 -1.62 21.39
CA PRO A 139 -5.46 -0.40 21.69
C PRO A 139 -4.97 0.84 20.94
N THR A 140 -3.68 0.88 20.61
CA THR A 140 -3.08 1.99 19.91
C THR A 140 -3.03 1.84 18.39
N VAL A 141 -3.66 0.80 17.81
CA VAL A 141 -3.63 0.56 16.36
C VAL A 141 -4.27 1.71 15.62
N HIS A 142 -3.39 2.49 15.00
CA HIS A 142 -3.76 3.63 14.15
C HIS A 142 -2.99 3.59 12.83
N ARG A 143 -1.90 2.82 12.77
CA ARG A 143 -1.09 2.56 11.57
C ARG A 143 -0.63 1.10 11.60
N MET A 144 -0.42 0.53 10.43
CA MET A 144 0.14 -0.80 10.22
C MET A 144 0.95 -0.82 8.93
N GLN A 145 1.90 -1.76 8.83
CA GLN A 145 2.76 -1.99 7.67
C GLN A 145 2.98 -3.49 7.52
#